data_AF-A0AAW1U0K2-F1
#
_entry.id   AF-A0AAW1U0K2-F1
#
_cell.length_a   1.000
_cell.length_b   1.000
_cell.length_c   1.000
_cell.angle_alpha   90.00
_cell.angle_beta   90.00
_cell.angle_gamma   90.00
#
_symmetry.space_group_name_H-M   'P 1'
#
loop_
_entity.id
_entity.type
_entity.pdbx_description
1 polymer ?
#
loop_
_entity_poly.entity_id
_entity_poly.type
_entity_poly.pdbx_seq_one_letter_code
_entity_poly.pdbx_strand_id
1 'polypeptide(L)' 'MIGFTLFVLALSLLYYFAIRPHNYWSKRNVKTNKFIPIFGDYYRMILGKESIGEMIQRCYHEAENLSSLH' A
#
# COMPACT_ATOMS: atom_id res chain seq x y z
N MET A 1 8.18 31.60 -4.09
CA MET A 1 8.81 30.55 -4.92
C MET A 1 9.42 29.43 -4.08
N ILE A 2 10.26 29.72 -3.07
CA ILE A 2 10.88 28.71 -2.18
C ILE A 2 9.91 27.67 -1.59
N GLY A 3 8.74 28.09 -1.11
CA GLY A 3 7.78 27.18 -0.46
C GLY A 3 7.18 26.15 -1.42
N PHE A 4 6.91 26.56 -2.67
CA PHE A 4 6.42 25.64 -3.71
C PHE A 4 7.49 24.61 -4.08
N THR A 5 8.75 25.04 -4.17
CA THR A 5 9.87 24.14 -4.46
C THR A 5 10.05 23.09 -3.36
N LEU A 6 9.98 23.50 -2.09
CA LEU A 6 10.06 22.57 -0.95
C LEU A 6 8.90 21.57 -0.92
N PHE A 7 7.69 22.02 -1.26
CA PHE A 7 6.51 21.16 -1.33
C PHE A 7 6.64 20.07 -2.40
N VAL A 8 7.06 20.44 -3.62
CA VAL A 8 7.29 19.46 -4.71
C VAL A 8 8.43 18.50 -4.35
N LEU A 9 9.48 18.99 -3.68
CA LEU A 9 10.58 18.13 -3.22
C LEU A 9 10.09 17.10 -2.20
N ALA A 10 9.28 17.53 -1.22
CA ALA A 10 8.71 16.65 -0.20
C ALA A 10 7.80 15.57 -0.80
N LEU A 11 6.96 15.91 -1.78
CA LEU A 11 6.14 14.94 -2.51
C LEU A 11 6.97 13.94 -3.30
N SER A 12 8.08 14.39 -3.91
CA SER A 12 8.98 13.53 -4.69
C SER A 12 9.74 12.55 -3.78
N LEU A 13 10.18 13.01 -2.61
CA LEU A 13 10.77 12.18 -1.57
C LEU A 13 9.76 11.17 -1.03
N LEU A 14 8.54 11.60 -0.73
CA LEU A 14 7.46 10.71 -0.30
C LEU A 14 7.18 9.63 -1.35
N TYR A 15 7.10 10.00 -2.63
CA TYR A 15 6.95 9.05 -3.74
C TYR A 15 8.11 8.05 -3.77
N TYR A 16 9.36 8.52 -3.69
CA TYR A 16 10.52 7.64 -3.77
C TYR A 16 10.62 6.68 -2.58
N PHE A 17 10.31 7.13 -1.37
CA PHE A 17 10.36 6.29 -0.17
C PHE A 17 9.15 5.37 -0.01
N ALA A 18 7.95 5.86 -0.31
CA ALA A 18 6.74 5.06 -0.17
C ALA A 18 6.57 4.09 -1.34
N ILE A 19 6.71 4.54 -2.59
CA ILE A 19 6.28 3.77 -3.78
C ILE A 19 7.38 2.84 -4.31
N ARG A 20 8.66 3.24 -4.25
CA ARG A 20 9.78 2.41 -4.74
C ARG A 20 9.91 1.03 -4.06
N PRO A 21 9.76 0.88 -2.73
CA PRO A 21 9.85 -0.45 -2.10
C PRO A 21 8.70 -1.39 -2.47
N HIS A 22 7.60 -0.93 -3.08
CA HIS A 22 6.54 -1.84 -3.56
C HIS A 22 7.02 -2.79 -4.65
N ASN A 23 8.04 -2.40 -5.42
CA ASN A 23 8.66 -3.29 -6.41
C ASN A 23 9.51 -4.42 -5.78
N TYR A 24 9.77 -4.38 -4.47
CA TYR A 24 10.52 -5.43 -3.78
C TYR A 24 9.75 -6.76 -3.75
N TRP A 25 8.46 -6.72 -3.42
CA TRP A 25 7.61 -7.91 -3.31
C TRP A 25 7.20 -8.47 -4.68
N SER A 26 6.98 -7.58 -5.66
CA SER A 26 6.74 -7.96 -7.06
C SER A 26 7.91 -8.76 -7.65
N LYS A 27 9.15 -8.35 -7.40
CA LYS A 27 10.36 -9.09 -7.83
C LYS A 27 10.49 -10.48 -7.21
N ARG A 28 9.79 -10.74 -6.11
CA ARG A 28 9.84 -12.01 -5.36
C ARG A 28 8.66 -12.93 -5.67
N ASN A 29 7.87 -12.63 -6.70
CA ASN A 29 6.63 -13.35 -7.04
C ASN A 29 5.64 -13.46 -5.88
N VAL A 30 5.71 -12.55 -4.89
CA VAL A 30 4.72 -12.49 -3.82
C VAL A 30 3.51 -11.78 -4.39
N LYS A 31 2.44 -12.54 -4.69
CA LYS A 31 1.15 -12.00 -5.13
C LYS A 31 0.64 -11.05 -4.06
N THR A 32 0.80 -9.76 -4.30
CA THR A 32 0.27 -8.71 -3.45
C THR A 32 -0.91 -8.10 -4.21
N ASN A 33 -2.05 -7.91 -3.54
CA ASN A 33 -3.23 -7.31 -4.17
C ASN A 33 -2.91 -5.89 -4.65
N LYS A 34 -3.70 -5.35 -5.60
CA LYS A 34 -3.46 -4.04 -6.24
C LYS A 34 -3.35 -2.93 -5.19
N PHE A 35 -2.12 -2.51 -4.94
CA PHE A 35 -1.78 -1.54 -3.92
C PHE A 35 -2.20 -0.11 -4.33
N ILE A 36 -2.84 0.61 -3.42
CA ILE A 36 -3.09 2.06 -3.56
C ILE A 36 -1.81 2.79 -3.11
N PRO A 37 -1.13 3.57 -3.97
CA PRO A 37 0.27 3.99 -3.82
C PRO A 37 0.64 4.93 -2.64
N ILE A 38 -0.23 5.12 -1.65
CA ILE A 38 0.04 5.98 -0.48
C ILE A 38 -0.49 5.36 0.82
N PHE A 39 -1.65 4.71 0.79
CA PHE A 39 -2.28 4.12 1.99
C PHE A 39 -2.47 2.61 1.91
N GLY A 40 -2.27 2.00 0.73
CA GLY A 40 -2.45 0.57 0.55
C GLY A 40 -3.81 0.07 1.04
N ASP A 41 -3.79 -1.08 1.70
CA ASP A 41 -4.95 -1.69 2.34
C ASP A 41 -5.40 -0.97 3.62
N TYR A 42 -4.56 -0.10 4.19
CA TYR A 42 -4.88 0.68 5.39
C TYR A 42 -5.79 1.87 5.10
N TYR A 43 -6.10 2.18 3.84
CA TYR A 43 -6.98 3.30 3.49
C TYR A 43 -8.35 3.20 4.19
N ARG A 44 -8.89 1.98 4.30
CA ARG A 44 -10.18 1.75 4.96
C ARG A 44 -10.10 1.98 6.47
N MET A 45 -8.98 1.61 7.08
CA MET A 45 -8.70 1.87 8.51
C MET A 45 -8.54 3.36 8.79
N ILE A 46 -7.82 4.08 7.92
CA ILE A 46 -7.61 5.54 8.03
C ILE A 46 -8.93 6.30 7.86
N LEU A 47 -9.81 5.83 6.97
CA LEU A 47 -11.15 6.38 6.81
C LEU A 47 -12.14 5.92 7.89
N GLY A 48 -11.69 5.14 8.89
CA GLY A 48 -12.56 4.61 9.94
C GLY A 48 -13.66 3.68 9.42
N LYS A 49 -13.49 3.13 8.21
CA LYS A 49 -14.43 2.19 7.58
C LYS A 49 -14.26 0.76 8.08
N GLU A 50 -13.15 0.47 8.75
CA GLU A 50 -12.86 -0.84 9.33
C GLU A 50 -11.89 -0.72 10.51
N SER A 51 -11.96 -1.73 11.37
CA SER A 51 -11.01 -1.96 12.45
C SER A 51 -9.76 -2.71 11.98
N ILE A 52 -8.71 -2.69 12.81
CA ILE A 52 -7.49 -3.47 12.58
C ILE A 52 -7.81 -4.97 12.45
N GLY A 53 -8.77 -5.49 13.23
CA GLY A 53 -9.16 -6.90 13.18
C GLY A 53 -9.81 -7.28 11.84
N GLU A 54 -10.73 -6.45 11.34
CA GLU A 54 -11.38 -6.64 10.05
C GLU A 54 -10.40 -6.52 8.88
N MET A 55 -9.43 -5.62 8.99
CA MET A 55 -8.34 -5.49 8.03
C MET A 55 -7.50 -6.78 7.97
N ILE A 56 -7.10 -7.33 9.11
CA ILE A 56 -6.32 -8.57 9.18
C ILE A 56 -7.12 -9.74 8.59
N GLN A 57 -8.41 -9.84 8.93
CA GLN A 57 -9.27 -10.90 8.41
C GLN A 57 -9.44 -10.82 6.88
N ARG A 58 -9.59 -9.61 6.32
CA ARG A 58 -9.61 -9.41 4.87
C ARG A 58 -8.29 -9.86 4.23
N CYS A 59 -7.15 -9.44 4.79
CA CYS A 59 -5.84 -9.82 4.26
C CYS A 59 -5.65 -11.34 4.27
N TYR A 60 -6.12 -12.02 5.32
CA TYR A 60 -6.07 -13.48 5.42
C TYR A 60 -6.92 -14.16 4.33
N HIS A 61 -8.17 -13.71 4.15
CA HIS A 61 -9.06 -14.23 3.10
C HIS A 61 -8.53 -13.95 1.69
N GLU A 62 -7.93 -12.79 1.45
CA GLU A 62 -7.31 -12.47 0.16
C GLU A 62 -6.08 -13.36 -0.11
N ALA A 63 -5.23 -13.60 0.89
CA ALA A 63 -4.09 -14.50 0.75
C ALA A 63 -4.54 -15.95 0.47
N GLU A 64 -5.58 -16.44 1.14
CA GLU A 64 -6.17 -17.76 0.91
C GLU A 64 -6.73 -17.88 -0.51
N ASN A 65 -7.52 -16.91 -0.97
CA ASN A 65 -8.05 -16.87 -2.34
C ASN A 65 -6.96 -16.85 -3.43
N LEU A 66 -5.82 -16.19 -3.16
CA LEU A 66 -4.69 -16.15 -4.09
C LEU A 66 -3.94 -17.50 -4.17
N SER A 67 -4.04 -18.31 -3.11
CA SER A 67 -3.44 -19.65 -3.01
C SER A 67 -4.33 -20.75 -3.60
N SER A 68 -5.66 -20.59 -3.58
CA SER A 68 -6.62 -21.54 -4.15
C SER A 68 -6.80 -21.43 -5.68
N LEU A 69 -6.22 -20.39 -6.29
CA LEU A 69 -6.17 -20.18 -7.75
C LEU A 69 -5.05 -20.98 -8.46
N HIS A 70 -4.51 -22.01 -7.81
CA HIS A 70 -3.42 -22.87 -8.29
C HIS A 70 -3.80 -24.35 -8.10
#